data_AF-A0A151Z3Y9-F1
#
_entry.id   AF-A0A151Z3Y9-F1
#
_cell.length_a   1.000
_cell.length_b   1.000
_cell.length_c   1.000
_cell.angle_alpha   90.00
_cell.angle_beta   90.00
_cell.angle_gamma   90.00
#
_symmetry.space_group_name_H-M   'P 1'
#
loop_
_entity.id
_entity.type
_entity.pdbx_description
1 polymer ?
#
loop_
_entity_poly.entity_id
_entity_poly.type
_entity_poly.pdbx_seq_one_letter_code
_entity_poly.pdbx_strand_id
1 'polypeptide(L)'
;MEQVVSKELDYRPLLVSEPEYEFTRLFPQSGTTYTTVSAGGNDTIFEIPPSKAYNFGKSWFQFQFQLPATAAKFGFAFADFTPFFRQIQVYTRGGLYLMDHTNFHLHSKQVTKINKRLIETMNTYNSAPSTATQSYLPCYSSNALNTASKRYDSSNSDRSYTEPSYLVVGSAANTLITLNVTIPFNELYESILEVNKDIMLNETLLVRFVWSELSNIGFGADAAATPATNPIALTAPATPNVLNMEIHFAVEKNLAIVNNLQQKISSTEGFSFMIPYCYQTKHHYKEPTNQLH
;
A
#
# COMPACT_ATOMS: atom_id res chain seq x y z
N MET A 1 7.45 -51.59 -4.65
CA MET A 1 7.03 -50.41 -5.43
C MET A 1 5.83 -49.83 -4.73
N GLU A 2 6.04 -48.76 -3.96
CA GLU A 2 4.96 -48.06 -3.29
C GLU A 2 4.23 -47.24 -4.36
N GLN A 3 3.03 -47.67 -4.72
CA GLN A 3 2.25 -47.07 -5.79
C GLN A 3 1.59 -45.81 -5.23
N VAL A 4 2.27 -44.66 -5.37
CA VAL A 4 1.74 -43.37 -4.97
C VAL A 4 0.59 -43.02 -5.92
N VAL A 5 -0.64 -43.30 -5.49
CA VAL A 5 -1.87 -42.88 -6.18
C VAL A 5 -1.92 -41.35 -6.19
N SER A 6 -2.27 -40.75 -7.32
CA SER A 6 -2.43 -39.29 -7.44
C SER A 6 -3.41 -38.78 -6.37
N LYS A 7 -3.02 -37.72 -5.65
CA LYS A 7 -3.87 -37.06 -4.64
C LYS A 7 -5.22 -36.57 -5.20
N GLU A 8 -5.33 -36.43 -6.51
CA GLU A 8 -6.54 -36.00 -7.22
C GLU A 8 -7.62 -37.11 -7.30
N LEU A 9 -7.25 -38.37 -7.08
CA LEU A 9 -8.15 -39.53 -7.08
C LEU A 9 -8.35 -40.13 -5.68
N ASP A 10 -7.94 -39.39 -4.64
CA ASP A 10 -8.13 -39.78 -3.25
C ASP A 10 -9.48 -39.27 -2.73
N TYR A 11 -10.46 -40.18 -2.67
CA TYR A 11 -11.84 -39.88 -2.23
C TYR A 11 -12.00 -39.90 -0.70
N ARG A 12 -10.90 -39.96 0.08
CA ARG A 12 -10.98 -39.90 1.54
C ARG A 12 -11.42 -38.50 1.99
N PRO A 13 -12.24 -38.39 3.04
CA PRO A 13 -12.62 -37.10 3.61
C PRO A 13 -11.36 -36.37 4.09
N LEU A 14 -11.03 -35.28 3.40
CA LEU A 14 -9.99 -34.35 3.81
C LEU A 14 -10.55 -33.47 4.93
N LEU A 15 -9.90 -33.52 6.09
CA LEU A 15 -10.10 -32.53 7.14
C LEU A 15 -9.46 -31.22 6.68
N VAL A 16 -10.26 -30.34 6.11
CA VAL A 16 -9.85 -28.98 5.72
C VAL A 16 -10.18 -28.04 6.87
N SER A 17 -9.18 -27.43 7.48
CA SER A 17 -9.36 -26.29 8.37
C SER A 17 -9.38 -25.03 7.53
N GLU A 18 -10.52 -24.34 7.48
CA GLU A 18 -10.64 -23.06 6.80
C GLU A 18 -10.20 -21.92 7.74
N PRO A 19 -9.41 -20.95 7.25
CA PRO A 19 -9.03 -19.79 8.04
C PRO A 19 -10.23 -18.84 8.28
N GLU A 20 -10.34 -18.31 9.49
CA GLU A 20 -11.36 -17.32 9.87
C GLU A 20 -10.67 -16.15 10.58
N TYR A 21 -10.85 -14.93 10.05
CA TYR A 21 -10.14 -13.76 10.56
C TYR A 21 -11.03 -12.83 11.40
N GLU A 22 -10.53 -12.42 12.56
CA GLU A 22 -11.01 -11.27 13.32
C GLU A 22 -10.07 -10.09 13.10
N PHE A 23 -10.63 -8.92 12.75
CA PHE A 23 -9.83 -7.72 12.54
C PHE A 23 -9.64 -6.95 13.84
N THR A 24 -8.42 -7.00 14.37
CA THR A 24 -8.02 -6.21 15.55
C THR A 24 -7.40 -4.89 15.10
N ARG A 25 -7.81 -3.78 15.70
CA ARG A 25 -7.20 -2.46 15.45
C ARG A 25 -5.90 -2.34 16.23
N LEU A 26 -4.80 -2.07 15.54
CA LEU A 26 -3.51 -1.75 16.11
C LEU A 26 -3.24 -0.26 15.93
N PHE A 27 -2.84 0.41 17.00
CA PHE A 27 -2.49 1.83 17.00
C PHE A 27 -0.96 2.01 17.06
N PRO A 28 -0.44 3.18 16.66
CA PRO A 28 0.99 3.46 16.76
C PRO A 28 1.52 3.32 18.19
N GLN A 29 2.74 2.80 18.32
CA GLN A 29 3.45 2.60 19.59
C GLN A 29 3.59 3.89 20.40
N SER A 30 3.71 5.04 19.73
CA SER A 30 3.80 6.35 20.38
C SER A 30 2.54 6.77 21.12
N GLY A 31 1.41 6.08 20.91
CA GLY A 31 0.09 6.45 21.43
C GLY A 31 -0.61 7.55 20.64
N THR A 32 0.08 8.20 19.69
CA THR A 32 -0.46 9.27 18.85
C THR A 32 -0.87 8.73 17.49
N THR A 33 -2.11 9.01 17.06
CA THR A 33 -2.66 8.56 15.77
C THR A 33 -2.55 9.60 14.66
N TYR A 34 -1.73 10.65 14.85
CA TYR A 34 -1.48 11.70 13.88
C TYR A 34 0.00 12.05 13.75
N THR A 35 0.39 12.61 12.61
CA THR A 35 1.72 13.17 12.36
C THR A 35 1.66 14.28 11.31
N THR A 36 2.74 15.05 11.18
CA THR A 36 2.88 16.11 10.18
C THR A 36 3.93 15.69 9.16
N VAL A 37 3.54 15.62 7.89
CA VAL A 37 4.38 15.29 6.75
C VAL A 37 4.57 16.52 5.89
N SER A 38 5.83 16.97 5.78
CA SER A 38 6.26 18.05 4.88
C SER A 38 7.48 17.59 4.05
N ALA A 39 8.67 17.58 4.66
CA ALA A 39 9.91 17.06 4.06
C ALA A 39 10.04 15.52 4.14
N GLY A 40 9.04 14.83 4.71
CA GLY A 40 9.09 13.39 4.99
C GLY A 40 10.11 13.02 6.07
N GLY A 41 10.31 11.71 6.25
CA GLY A 41 11.27 11.16 7.23
C GLY A 41 10.70 10.89 8.62
N ASN A 42 9.56 11.51 8.96
CA ASN A 42 8.78 11.11 10.13
C ASN A 42 8.40 9.63 10.01
N ASP A 43 8.35 8.92 11.13
CA ASP A 43 8.01 7.52 11.17
C ASP A 43 6.79 7.21 12.04
N THR A 44 6.19 6.06 11.77
CA THR A 44 5.08 5.52 12.55
C THR A 44 5.30 4.03 12.69
N ILE A 45 5.36 3.58 13.95
CA ILE A 45 5.71 2.20 14.30
C ILE A 45 4.50 1.54 14.95
N PHE A 46 4.17 0.34 14.49
CA PHE A 46 3.14 -0.52 15.07
C PHE A 46 3.79 -1.78 15.64
N GLU A 47 3.30 -2.21 16.80
CA GLU A 47 3.75 -3.45 17.43
C GLU A 47 2.73 -4.57 17.18
N ILE A 48 3.22 -5.69 16.67
CA ILE A 48 2.45 -6.91 16.49
C ILE A 48 2.83 -7.89 17.61
N PRO A 49 1.88 -8.29 18.46
CA PRO A 49 2.16 -9.21 19.55
C PRO A 49 2.61 -10.60 19.05
N PRO A 50 3.56 -11.26 19.75
CA PRO A 50 4.04 -12.60 19.38
C PRO A 50 2.99 -13.70 19.58
N SER A 51 2.00 -13.48 20.46
CA SER A 51 1.03 -14.50 20.86
C SER A 51 -0.15 -14.67 19.90
N LYS A 52 -0.13 -14.01 18.75
CA LYS A 52 -1.21 -14.04 17.76
C LYS A 52 -0.75 -14.70 16.47
N ALA A 53 -1.58 -15.58 15.94
CA ALA A 53 -1.47 -16.01 14.55
C ALA A 53 -2.21 -15.00 13.68
N TYR A 54 -1.60 -14.59 12.58
CA TYR A 54 -2.08 -13.49 11.76
C TYR A 54 -1.75 -13.66 10.29
N ASN A 55 -2.48 -12.94 9.44
CA ASN A 55 -2.23 -12.92 8.00
C ASN A 55 -1.99 -11.49 7.51
N PHE A 56 -0.76 -11.23 7.04
CA PHE A 56 -0.42 -9.92 6.50
C PHE A 56 -1.19 -9.59 5.24
N GLY A 57 -1.27 -10.52 4.28
CA GLY A 57 -2.01 -10.31 3.03
C GLY A 57 -3.52 -10.08 3.19
N LYS A 58 -4.08 -10.26 4.40
CA LYS A 58 -5.48 -9.91 4.73
C LYS A 58 -5.61 -8.63 5.56
N SER A 59 -4.50 -8.06 6.03
CA SER A 59 -4.47 -6.85 6.84
C SER A 59 -4.35 -5.60 5.98
N TRP A 60 -4.68 -4.44 6.54
CA TRP A 60 -4.48 -3.15 5.85
C TRP A 60 -4.11 -2.03 6.82
N PHE A 61 -3.39 -1.04 6.30
CA PHE A 61 -3.12 0.22 7.00
C PHE A 61 -4.12 1.29 6.54
N GLN A 62 -4.76 1.96 7.49
CA GLN A 62 -5.73 3.01 7.25
C GLN A 62 -5.33 4.31 7.96
N PHE A 63 -5.54 5.42 7.27
CA PHE A 63 -5.35 6.77 7.81
C PHE A 63 -6.08 7.81 6.96
N GLN A 64 -6.21 9.02 7.48
CA GLN A 64 -6.63 10.18 6.71
C GLN A 64 -5.41 11.02 6.34
N PHE A 65 -5.27 11.34 5.07
CA PHE A 65 -4.26 12.27 4.57
C PHE A 65 -4.92 13.55 4.09
N GLN A 66 -4.55 14.69 4.66
CA GLN A 66 -5.02 16.00 4.25
C GLN A 66 -4.00 16.64 3.31
N LEU A 67 -4.29 16.65 2.01
CA LEU A 67 -3.51 17.40 1.04
C LEU A 67 -3.66 18.89 1.34
N PRO A 68 -2.58 19.62 1.66
CA PRO A 68 -2.69 21.02 2.07
C PRO A 68 -3.29 21.90 0.96
N ALA A 69 -4.14 22.85 1.35
CA ALA A 69 -4.62 23.88 0.43
C ALA A 69 -3.43 24.69 -0.09
N THR A 70 -3.42 24.95 -1.39
CA THR A 70 -2.38 25.75 -2.05
C THR A 70 -3.03 26.94 -2.72
N ALA A 71 -2.50 28.15 -2.45
CA ALA A 71 -3.13 29.40 -2.85
C ALA A 71 -3.38 29.46 -4.37
N ALA A 72 -4.63 29.72 -4.77
CA ALA A 72 -5.09 29.77 -6.15
C ALA A 72 -4.84 28.50 -6.99
N LYS A 73 -4.57 27.34 -6.36
CA LYS A 73 -4.33 26.07 -7.06
C LYS A 73 -5.32 24.99 -6.63
N PHE A 74 -5.66 24.11 -7.56
CA PHE A 74 -6.27 22.82 -7.27
C PHE A 74 -5.18 21.87 -6.77
N GLY A 75 -5.47 21.11 -5.71
CA GLY A 75 -4.59 20.06 -5.22
C GLY A 75 -4.76 18.76 -6.01
N PHE A 76 -3.62 18.14 -6.36
CA PHE A 76 -3.54 16.84 -7.02
C PHE A 76 -2.72 15.88 -6.17
N ALA A 77 -3.19 14.64 -6.00
CA ALA A 77 -2.44 13.55 -5.38
C ALA A 77 -2.22 12.44 -6.41
N PHE A 78 -1.02 11.84 -6.42
CA PHE A 78 -0.74 10.67 -7.26
C PHE A 78 -1.55 9.47 -6.76
N ALA A 79 -2.19 8.75 -7.69
CA ALA A 79 -3.14 7.69 -7.37
C ALA A 79 -2.79 6.32 -7.96
N ASP A 80 -1.79 6.28 -8.84
CA ASP A 80 -1.42 5.12 -9.65
C ASP A 80 -0.38 4.20 -9.00
N PHE A 81 0.03 4.52 -7.77
CA PHE A 81 0.95 3.74 -6.92
C PHE A 81 0.73 4.12 -5.45
N THR A 82 1.63 3.71 -4.54
CA THR A 82 1.58 4.06 -3.11
C THR A 82 2.61 5.15 -2.79
N PRO A 83 2.24 6.45 -2.81
CA PRO A 83 3.22 7.54 -2.71
C PRO A 83 3.64 7.89 -1.28
N PHE A 84 2.88 7.44 -0.27
CA PHE A 84 2.97 7.95 1.09
C PHE A 84 4.23 7.54 1.84
N PHE A 85 4.93 6.48 1.39
CA PHE A 85 6.04 5.92 2.13
C PHE A 85 7.34 6.02 1.34
N ARG A 86 8.36 6.62 1.95
CA ARG A 86 9.73 6.53 1.44
C ARG A 86 10.38 5.21 1.84
N GLN A 87 9.99 4.61 2.95
CA GLN A 87 10.55 3.36 3.41
C GLN A 87 9.55 2.60 4.27
N ILE A 88 9.53 1.28 4.14
CA ILE A 88 8.77 0.39 5.01
C ILE A 88 9.72 -0.66 5.57
N GLN A 89 9.69 -0.87 6.87
CA GLN A 89 10.52 -1.85 7.56
C GLN A 89 9.65 -2.80 8.38
N VAL A 90 10.01 -4.07 8.36
CA VAL A 90 9.40 -5.11 9.20
C VAL A 90 10.53 -5.85 9.88
N TYR A 91 10.61 -5.74 11.20
CA TYR A 91 11.72 -6.27 11.97
C TYR A 91 11.28 -6.74 13.35
N THR A 92 11.96 -7.73 13.91
CA THR A 92 11.69 -8.19 15.27
C THR A 92 12.27 -7.22 16.30
N ARG A 93 11.76 -7.23 17.52
CA ARG A 93 12.26 -6.37 18.60
C ARG A 93 13.77 -6.56 18.87
N GLY A 94 14.32 -7.75 18.62
CA GLY A 94 15.72 -8.12 18.71
C GLY A 94 16.57 -7.64 17.53
N GLY A 95 15.99 -6.96 16.54
CA GLY A 95 16.70 -6.32 15.44
C GLY A 95 16.88 -7.17 14.19
N LEU A 96 16.18 -8.30 14.05
CA LEU A 96 16.18 -9.09 12.82
C LEU A 96 15.19 -8.49 11.83
N TYR A 97 15.68 -8.08 10.66
CA TYR A 97 14.85 -7.52 9.60
C TYR A 97 14.29 -8.65 8.73
N LEU A 98 12.96 -8.72 8.65
CA LEU A 98 12.24 -9.52 7.65
C LEU A 98 12.10 -8.76 6.33
N MET A 99 12.07 -7.43 6.41
CA MET A 99 12.06 -6.54 5.26
C MET A 99 12.62 -5.17 5.64
N ASP A 100 13.43 -4.60 4.75
CA ASP A 100 13.71 -3.17 4.71
C ASP A 100 13.62 -2.68 3.27
N HIS A 101 12.51 -2.03 2.94
CA HIS A 101 12.25 -1.55 1.60
C HIS A 101 12.42 -0.03 1.53
N THR A 102 13.62 0.43 1.17
CA THR A 102 13.91 1.85 0.92
C THR A 102 13.35 2.31 -0.44
N ASN A 103 13.09 3.62 -0.56
CA ASN A 103 12.47 4.23 -1.75
C ASN A 103 11.15 3.55 -2.19
N PHE A 104 10.32 3.16 -1.22
CA PHE A 104 9.10 2.38 -1.48
C PHE A 104 8.14 3.04 -2.48
N HIS A 105 7.95 4.36 -2.43
CA HIS A 105 7.17 5.11 -3.43
C HIS A 105 7.65 4.91 -4.87
N LEU A 106 8.96 4.83 -5.14
CA LEU A 106 9.49 4.57 -6.49
C LEU A 106 9.27 3.11 -6.91
N HIS A 107 9.50 2.18 -5.99
CA HIS A 107 9.30 0.77 -6.24
C HIS A 107 7.83 0.43 -6.50
N SER A 108 6.91 0.88 -5.64
CA SER A 108 5.47 0.71 -5.87
C SER A 108 5.03 1.29 -7.20
N LYS A 109 5.62 2.42 -7.65
CA LYS A 109 5.37 2.96 -9.00
C LYS A 109 5.77 2.02 -10.13
N GLN A 110 6.81 1.21 -9.94
CA GLN A 110 7.27 0.21 -10.91
C GLN A 110 6.43 -1.06 -10.87
N VAL A 111 6.12 -1.58 -9.68
CA VAL A 111 5.57 -2.94 -9.53
C VAL A 111 4.05 -2.98 -9.40
N THR A 112 3.42 -1.96 -8.82
CA THR A 112 1.98 -2.03 -8.47
C THR A 112 1.11 -2.24 -9.70
N LYS A 113 1.35 -1.50 -10.79
CA LYS A 113 0.55 -1.61 -12.02
C LYS A 113 0.82 -2.90 -12.80
N ILE A 114 2.02 -3.46 -12.67
CA ILE A 114 2.42 -4.69 -13.36
C ILE A 114 1.77 -5.89 -12.69
N ASN A 115 1.75 -5.88 -11.35
CA ASN A 115 1.26 -7.01 -10.56
C ASN A 115 -0.25 -6.95 -10.32
N LYS A 116 -0.85 -5.76 -10.18
CA LYS A 116 -2.28 -5.61 -9.92
C LYS A 116 -3.08 -5.88 -11.19
N ARG A 117 -3.87 -6.95 -11.19
CA ARG A 117 -4.68 -7.31 -12.36
C ARG A 117 -5.78 -6.29 -12.55
N LEU A 118 -6.12 -6.01 -13.80
CA LEU A 118 -7.21 -5.07 -14.12
C LEU A 118 -8.52 -5.41 -13.40
N ILE A 119 -8.85 -6.70 -13.29
CA ILE A 119 -10.08 -7.14 -12.62
C ILE A 119 -10.07 -6.79 -11.12
N GLU A 120 -8.90 -6.82 -10.46
CA GLU A 120 -8.73 -6.45 -9.05
C GLU A 120 -8.88 -4.93 -8.88
N THR A 121 -8.31 -4.18 -9.82
CA THR A 121 -8.44 -2.73 -9.92
C THR A 121 -9.89 -2.28 -10.14
N MET A 122 -10.69 -3.05 -10.89
CA MET A 122 -12.11 -2.80 -11.13
C MET A 122 -13.01 -3.24 -9.96
N ASN A 123 -12.65 -4.32 -9.27
CA ASN A 123 -13.39 -4.84 -8.11
C ASN A 123 -13.16 -4.02 -6.83
N THR A 124 -12.13 -3.18 -6.83
CA THR A 124 -11.92 -2.19 -5.77
C THR A 124 -12.96 -1.09 -5.99
N TYR A 125 -14.12 -1.21 -5.34
CA TYR A 125 -15.23 -0.25 -5.37
C TYR A 125 -14.81 1.09 -4.78
N ASN A 126 -14.06 1.87 -5.56
CA ASN A 126 -13.74 3.24 -5.20
C ASN A 126 -13.84 4.12 -6.45
N SER A 127 -14.94 4.85 -6.57
CA SER A 127 -14.92 6.09 -7.33
C SER A 127 -14.23 7.13 -6.46
N ALA A 128 -13.20 7.82 -6.94
CA ALA A 128 -12.73 9.05 -6.32
C ALA A 128 -13.50 10.21 -6.97
N PRO A 129 -14.69 10.60 -6.46
CA PRO A 129 -15.39 11.75 -6.99
C PRO A 129 -14.53 12.99 -6.71
N SER A 130 -14.39 13.91 -7.66
CA SER A 130 -13.64 15.15 -7.42
C SER A 130 -14.37 16.01 -6.38
N THR A 131 -14.05 15.79 -5.11
CA THR A 131 -14.66 16.42 -3.94
C THR A 131 -13.59 16.77 -2.91
N ALA A 132 -13.96 17.48 -1.86
CA ALA A 132 -13.07 17.77 -0.74
C ALA A 132 -12.79 16.54 0.17
N THR A 133 -13.50 15.42 -0.01
CA THR A 133 -13.30 14.20 0.78
C THR A 133 -13.47 12.97 -0.09
N GLN A 134 -12.38 12.23 -0.28
CA GLN A 134 -12.29 11.16 -1.26
C GLN A 134 -11.70 9.92 -0.61
N SER A 135 -12.22 8.74 -0.95
CA SER A 135 -11.57 7.48 -0.59
C SER A 135 -10.36 7.27 -1.50
N TYR A 136 -9.29 6.67 -0.96
CA TYR A 136 -8.05 6.42 -1.69
C TYR A 136 -7.59 4.98 -1.45
N LEU A 137 -7.39 4.25 -2.55
CA LEU A 137 -6.68 2.98 -2.58
C LEU A 137 -5.63 3.05 -3.68
N PRO A 138 -4.38 2.60 -3.47
CA PRO A 138 -3.37 2.61 -4.53
C PRO A 138 -3.84 1.94 -5.82
N CYS A 139 -3.60 2.58 -6.95
CA CYS A 139 -3.88 2.04 -8.29
C CYS A 139 -5.33 1.55 -8.46
N TYR A 140 -6.33 2.31 -7.97
CA TYR A 140 -7.75 2.03 -8.20
C TYR A 140 -8.18 2.38 -9.64
N SER A 141 -9.24 1.75 -10.15
CA SER A 141 -9.72 2.04 -11.51
C SER A 141 -10.28 3.47 -11.59
N SER A 142 -9.90 4.22 -12.63
CA SER A 142 -10.38 5.59 -12.84
C SER A 142 -11.90 5.73 -12.97
N ASN A 143 -12.63 4.65 -13.30
CA ASN A 143 -14.07 4.62 -13.57
C ASN A 143 -14.58 5.83 -14.38
N ALA A 144 -13.73 6.34 -15.30
CA ALA A 144 -13.95 7.56 -16.04
C ALA A 144 -13.66 7.36 -17.53
N LEU A 145 -14.25 8.23 -18.36
CA LEU A 145 -13.85 8.38 -19.75
C LEU A 145 -12.40 8.83 -19.83
N ASN A 146 -11.71 8.44 -20.89
CA ASN A 146 -10.31 8.76 -21.08
C ASN A 146 -9.99 10.27 -21.07
N THR A 147 -10.91 11.10 -21.54
CA THR A 147 -10.79 12.56 -21.53
C THR A 147 -10.87 13.17 -20.14
N ALA A 148 -11.49 12.47 -19.19
CA ALA A 148 -11.61 12.88 -17.79
C ALA A 148 -10.51 12.28 -16.90
N SER A 149 -9.90 11.16 -17.29
CA SER A 149 -8.74 10.59 -16.61
C SER A 149 -7.45 11.21 -17.15
N LYS A 150 -6.94 12.22 -16.43
CA LYS A 150 -5.72 12.95 -16.82
C LYS A 150 -4.47 12.38 -16.16
N ARG A 151 -3.39 12.27 -16.94
CA ARG A 151 -2.03 12.06 -16.43
C ARG A 151 -1.42 13.39 -15.98
N TYR A 152 -0.29 13.33 -15.28
CA TYR A 152 0.41 14.51 -14.75
C TYR A 152 0.84 15.51 -15.84
N ASP A 153 1.07 15.04 -17.07
CA ASP A 153 1.43 15.85 -18.24
C ASP A 153 0.20 16.40 -18.99
N SER A 154 -1.00 16.27 -18.43
CA SER A 154 -2.30 16.62 -19.03
C SER A 154 -2.73 15.78 -20.24
N SER A 155 -1.96 14.74 -20.60
CA SER A 155 -2.43 13.74 -21.56
C SER A 155 -3.60 12.93 -20.98
N ASN A 156 -4.41 12.38 -21.87
CA ASN A 156 -5.52 11.50 -21.50
C ASN A 156 -4.98 10.10 -21.10
N SER A 157 -5.78 9.34 -20.38
CA SER A 157 -5.59 7.89 -20.30
C SER A 157 -5.74 7.27 -21.71
N ASP A 158 -5.14 6.09 -21.95
CA ASP A 158 -5.24 5.48 -23.28
C ASP A 158 -6.61 4.80 -23.46
N ARG A 159 -7.18 4.29 -22.35
CA ARG A 159 -8.47 3.61 -22.31
C ARG A 159 -9.39 4.19 -21.24
N SER A 160 -10.68 4.24 -21.56
CA SER A 160 -11.74 4.58 -20.61
C SER A 160 -12.01 3.39 -19.67
N TYR A 161 -12.27 3.65 -18.39
CA TYR A 161 -12.73 2.70 -17.36
C TYR A 161 -11.80 1.51 -17.00
N THR A 162 -10.84 1.19 -17.86
CA THR A 162 -9.95 0.03 -17.69
C THR A 162 -8.52 0.42 -17.34
N GLU A 163 -8.26 1.69 -17.06
CA GLU A 163 -6.95 2.15 -16.60
C GLU A 163 -7.03 2.65 -15.16
N PRO A 164 -5.94 2.47 -14.38
CA PRO A 164 -5.84 3.08 -13.07
C PRO A 164 -6.02 4.59 -13.14
N SER A 165 -6.58 5.17 -12.09
CA SER A 165 -6.55 6.62 -11.93
C SER A 165 -5.12 7.09 -11.69
N TYR A 166 -4.67 8.06 -12.47
CA TYR A 166 -3.32 8.64 -12.32
C TYR A 166 -3.27 9.71 -11.23
N LEU A 167 -4.35 10.49 -11.11
CA LEU A 167 -4.43 11.62 -10.21
C LEU A 167 -5.78 11.64 -9.51
N VAL A 168 -5.76 12.02 -8.24
CA VAL A 168 -6.93 12.45 -7.48
C VAL A 168 -6.88 13.97 -7.36
N VAL A 169 -7.97 14.66 -7.70
CA VAL A 169 -8.02 16.12 -7.75
C VAL A 169 -9.16 16.68 -6.90
N GLY A 170 -8.91 17.80 -6.22
CA GLY A 170 -9.91 18.54 -5.45
C GLY A 170 -10.95 19.21 -6.34
N SER A 171 -12.13 19.49 -5.78
CA SER A 171 -13.24 20.12 -6.52
C SER A 171 -13.06 21.61 -6.77
N ALA A 172 -12.16 22.28 -6.04
CA ALA A 172 -11.95 23.73 -6.12
C ALA A 172 -10.50 24.12 -5.81
N ALA A 173 -10.09 25.29 -6.31
CA ALA A 173 -8.81 25.88 -5.96
C ALA A 173 -8.76 26.29 -4.48
N ASN A 174 -7.55 26.38 -3.92
CA ASN A 174 -7.29 26.79 -2.53
C ASN A 174 -8.13 26.03 -1.49
N THR A 175 -8.37 24.73 -1.75
CA THR A 175 -9.19 23.87 -0.90
C THR A 175 -8.35 22.69 -0.43
N LEU A 176 -8.43 22.36 0.85
CA LEU A 176 -7.82 21.17 1.43
C LEU A 176 -8.58 19.92 0.94
N ILE A 177 -7.85 18.87 0.61
CA ILE A 177 -8.44 17.60 0.15
C ILE A 177 -8.16 16.53 1.20
N THR A 178 -9.21 15.95 1.76
CA THR A 178 -9.09 14.81 2.67
C THR A 178 -9.16 13.52 1.87
N LEU A 179 -8.08 12.75 1.90
CA LEU A 179 -8.00 11.38 1.37
C LEU A 179 -8.19 10.41 2.54
N ASN A 180 -9.26 9.61 2.51
CA ASN A 180 -9.42 8.46 3.39
C ASN A 180 -8.64 7.29 2.77
N VAL A 181 -7.41 7.10 3.22
CA VAL A 181 -6.45 6.18 2.63
C VAL A 181 -6.58 4.81 3.27
N THR A 182 -6.75 3.80 2.42
CA THR A 182 -6.65 2.38 2.79
C THR A 182 -5.58 1.74 1.92
N ILE A 183 -4.57 1.16 2.56
CA ILE A 183 -3.46 0.47 1.91
C ILE A 183 -3.53 -1.00 2.32
N PRO A 184 -4.12 -1.85 1.48
CA PRO A 184 -4.08 -3.29 1.68
C PRO A 184 -2.63 -3.79 1.62
N PHE A 185 -2.24 -4.63 2.56
CA PHE A 185 -0.86 -5.13 2.61
C PHE A 185 -0.54 -6.10 1.46
N ASN A 186 -1.54 -6.78 0.91
CA ASN A 186 -1.41 -7.56 -0.34
C ASN A 186 -1.16 -6.70 -1.60
N GLU A 187 -1.24 -5.37 -1.50
CA GLU A 187 -0.85 -4.46 -2.58
C GLU A 187 0.56 -3.87 -2.41
N LEU A 188 1.23 -4.19 -1.29
CA LEU A 188 2.62 -3.84 -1.05
C LEU A 188 3.50 -4.93 -1.64
N TYR A 189 3.59 -4.98 -2.97
CA TYR A 189 4.26 -6.08 -3.66
C TYR A 189 5.74 -6.25 -3.27
N GLU A 190 6.25 -7.46 -3.47
CA GLU A 190 7.63 -7.86 -3.17
C GLU A 190 8.02 -7.63 -1.70
N SER A 191 7.10 -7.98 -0.80
CA SER A 191 7.24 -7.74 0.64
C SER A 191 6.74 -8.90 1.50
N ILE A 192 7.19 -8.95 2.75
CA ILE A 192 6.55 -9.79 3.77
C ILE A 192 5.07 -9.44 3.99
N LEU A 193 4.69 -8.18 3.77
CA LEU A 193 3.34 -7.69 3.99
C LEU A 193 2.35 -8.25 2.96
N GLU A 194 2.82 -8.64 1.76
CA GLU A 194 1.93 -9.23 0.76
C GLU A 194 1.64 -10.72 1.00
N VAL A 195 2.39 -11.36 1.91
CA VAL A 195 2.30 -12.80 2.13
C VAL A 195 0.93 -13.15 2.70
N ASN A 196 0.11 -13.78 1.87
CA ASN A 196 -1.20 -14.28 2.24
C ASN A 196 -1.09 -15.69 2.84
N LYS A 197 -0.49 -15.78 4.03
CA LYS A 197 -0.37 -17.00 4.84
C LYS A 197 -0.55 -16.65 6.32
N ASP A 198 -1.06 -17.59 7.09
CA ASP A 198 -1.11 -17.47 8.55
C ASP A 198 0.29 -17.69 9.12
N ILE A 199 0.79 -16.67 9.81
CA ILE A 199 2.12 -16.61 10.39
C ILE A 199 1.96 -16.34 11.88
N MET A 200 2.81 -16.96 12.68
CA MET A 200 2.99 -16.65 14.10
C MET A 200 4.48 -16.63 14.39
N LEU A 201 4.93 -15.70 15.23
CA LEU A 201 6.34 -15.54 15.60
C LEU A 201 6.47 -15.60 17.12
N ASN A 202 7.59 -16.12 17.62
CA ASN A 202 7.87 -16.16 19.07
C ASN A 202 8.37 -14.81 19.63
N GLU A 203 8.46 -13.78 18.79
CA GLU A 203 8.96 -12.46 19.14
C GLU A 203 8.02 -11.36 18.63
N THR A 204 7.95 -10.25 19.36
CA THR A 204 7.21 -9.06 18.92
C THR A 204 7.80 -8.54 17.61
N LEU A 205 6.93 -8.29 16.65
CA LEU A 205 7.30 -7.73 15.36
C LEU A 205 6.92 -6.26 15.30
N LEU A 206 7.78 -5.45 14.69
CA LEU A 206 7.62 -4.02 14.52
C LEU A 206 7.44 -3.74 13.03
N VAL A 207 6.33 -3.06 12.69
CA VAL A 207 6.07 -2.57 11.35
C VAL A 207 6.24 -1.06 11.37
N ARG A 208 7.25 -0.56 10.67
CA ARG A 208 7.60 0.85 10.62
C ARG A 208 7.35 1.41 9.23
N PHE A 209 6.53 2.44 9.18
CA PHE A 209 6.29 3.24 7.98
C PHE A 209 7.05 4.56 8.12
N VAL A 210 7.92 4.87 7.16
CA VAL A 210 8.59 6.16 7.07
C VAL A 210 7.90 6.97 6.00
N TRP A 211 7.33 8.11 6.38
CA TRP A 211 6.54 8.97 5.52
C TRP A 211 7.41 9.63 4.45
N SER A 212 6.89 9.68 3.22
CA SER A 212 7.49 10.38 2.09
C SER A 212 7.31 11.89 2.21
N GLU A 213 8.06 12.66 1.44
CA GLU A 213 7.86 14.11 1.30
C GLU A 213 6.60 14.44 0.48
N LEU A 214 6.06 15.64 0.67
CA LEU A 214 4.83 16.08 -0.02
C LEU A 214 4.93 16.05 -1.54
N SER A 215 6.11 16.38 -2.10
CA SER A 215 6.39 16.36 -3.54
C SER A 215 6.20 14.97 -4.17
N ASN A 216 6.41 13.90 -3.39
CA ASN A 216 6.18 12.53 -3.85
C ASN A 216 4.70 12.12 -3.77
N ILE A 217 3.90 12.84 -2.98
CA ILE A 217 2.48 12.56 -2.75
C ILE A 217 1.60 13.36 -3.71
N GLY A 218 1.93 14.63 -3.96
CA GLY A 218 1.10 15.51 -4.77
C GLY A 218 1.70 16.87 -5.08
N PHE A 219 0.92 17.67 -5.81
CA PHE A 219 1.28 19.01 -6.29
C PHE A 219 0.02 19.87 -6.48
N GLY A 220 0.20 21.18 -6.69
CA GLY A 220 -0.89 22.10 -7.05
C GLY A 220 -0.81 22.53 -8.51
N ALA A 221 -1.94 22.73 -9.19
CA ALA A 221 -2.00 23.31 -10.55
C ALA A 221 -3.23 24.22 -10.77
N ASP A 222 -3.26 24.98 -11.87
CA ASP A 222 -4.25 26.05 -12.07
C ASP A 222 -5.69 25.57 -12.29
N ALA A 223 -5.88 24.36 -12.83
CA ALA A 223 -7.20 23.84 -13.16
C ALA A 223 -7.26 22.32 -13.05
N ALA A 224 -8.42 21.81 -12.58
CA ALA A 224 -8.65 20.39 -12.32
C ALA A 224 -8.43 19.48 -13.55
N ALA A 225 -8.67 19.99 -14.77
CA ALA A 225 -8.53 19.24 -16.01
C ALA A 225 -7.18 19.41 -16.71
N THR A 226 -6.30 20.28 -16.21
CA THR A 226 -5.01 20.62 -16.83
C THR A 226 -3.89 20.62 -15.78
N PRO A 227 -3.53 19.43 -15.24
CA PRO A 227 -2.54 19.28 -14.17
C PRO A 227 -1.14 19.82 -14.53
N ALA A 228 -0.81 19.95 -15.81
CA ALA A 228 0.49 20.48 -16.26
C ALA A 228 0.53 22.02 -16.37
N THR A 229 -0.58 22.72 -16.15
CA THR A 229 -0.63 24.18 -16.25
C THR A 229 -0.15 24.81 -14.94
N ASN A 230 1.04 25.42 -15.00
CA ASN A 230 1.73 26.07 -13.87
C ASN A 230 1.74 25.21 -12.58
N PRO A 231 2.30 23.99 -12.63
CA PRO A 231 2.39 23.11 -11.48
C PRO A 231 3.33 23.72 -10.44
N ILE A 232 2.96 23.63 -9.17
CA ILE A 232 3.76 24.10 -8.05
C ILE A 232 3.77 23.06 -6.92
N ALA A 233 4.81 23.11 -6.10
CA ALA A 233 4.87 22.31 -4.88
C ALA A 233 3.73 22.67 -3.93
N LEU A 234 3.23 21.68 -3.19
CA LEU A 234 2.24 21.91 -2.14
C LEU A 234 2.82 22.77 -1.04
N THR A 235 1.99 23.63 -0.47
CA THR A 235 2.37 24.41 0.72
C THR A 235 2.52 23.46 1.92
N ALA A 236 3.50 23.73 2.78
CA ALA A 236 3.68 22.95 4.00
C ALA A 236 2.44 23.06 4.90
N PRO A 237 1.96 21.95 5.51
CA PRO A 237 0.80 21.97 6.38
C PRO A 237 1.08 22.75 7.67
N ALA A 238 0.11 23.55 8.11
CA ALA A 238 0.19 24.27 9.39
C ALA A 238 -0.19 23.39 10.61
N THR A 239 -0.88 22.27 10.37
CA THR A 239 -1.36 21.31 11.37
C THR A 239 -1.00 19.88 10.93
N PRO A 240 -1.11 18.86 11.80
CA PRO A 240 -0.99 17.47 11.36
C PRO A 240 -1.90 17.17 10.17
N ASN A 241 -1.30 16.60 9.13
CA ASN A 241 -1.97 16.26 7.88
C ASN A 241 -2.06 14.76 7.63
N VAL A 242 -1.51 13.95 8.54
CA VAL A 242 -1.82 12.53 8.66
C VAL A 242 -2.57 12.34 9.96
N LEU A 243 -3.77 11.77 9.89
CA LEU A 243 -4.69 11.62 11.02
C LEU A 243 -5.23 10.19 11.07
N ASN A 244 -5.73 9.78 12.23
CA ASN A 244 -6.49 8.53 12.40
C ASN A 244 -5.74 7.27 11.91
N MET A 245 -4.42 7.20 12.16
CA MET A 245 -3.58 6.06 11.79
C MET A 245 -3.93 4.80 12.58
N GLU A 246 -4.23 3.72 11.88
CA GLU A 246 -4.49 2.39 12.46
C GLU A 246 -4.27 1.27 11.46
N ILE A 247 -3.75 0.12 11.93
CA ILE A 247 -3.74 -1.12 11.15
C ILE A 247 -4.94 -1.94 11.57
N HIS A 248 -5.70 -2.44 10.59
CA HIS A 248 -6.68 -3.49 10.80
C HIS A 248 -6.00 -4.82 10.52
N PHE A 249 -5.74 -5.55 11.59
CA PHE A 249 -4.87 -6.71 11.59
C PHE A 249 -5.71 -7.99 11.61
N ALA A 250 -5.54 -8.83 10.59
CA ALA A 250 -6.25 -10.09 10.45
C ALA A 250 -5.66 -11.13 11.41
N VAL A 251 -6.35 -11.39 12.52
CA VAL A 251 -5.97 -12.39 13.53
C VAL A 251 -6.77 -13.66 13.27
N GLU A 252 -6.07 -14.80 13.19
CA GLU A 252 -6.70 -16.10 12.99
C GLU A 252 -7.50 -16.52 14.24
N LYS A 253 -8.76 -16.91 14.04
CA LYS A 253 -9.68 -17.37 15.09
C LYS A 253 -9.76 -18.89 15.17
N ASN A 254 -9.48 -19.58 14.07
CA ASN A 254 -9.55 -21.04 14.02
C ASN A 254 -8.45 -21.63 14.91
N LEU A 255 -8.86 -22.08 16.10
CA LEU A 255 -7.95 -22.64 17.10
C LEU A 255 -7.15 -23.84 16.60
N ALA A 256 -7.66 -24.60 15.63
CA ALA A 256 -6.90 -25.70 15.03
C ALA A 256 -5.67 -25.16 14.28
N ILE A 257 -5.81 -24.10 13.49
CA ILE A 257 -4.71 -23.46 12.78
C ILE A 257 -3.72 -22.83 13.76
N VAL A 258 -4.23 -22.09 14.76
CA VAL A 258 -3.41 -21.47 15.79
C VAL A 258 -2.57 -22.51 16.54
N ASN A 259 -3.19 -23.61 16.99
CA ASN A 259 -2.49 -24.68 17.71
C ASN A 259 -1.43 -25.36 16.84
N ASN A 260 -1.72 -25.62 15.56
CA ASN A 260 -0.74 -26.19 14.64
C ASN A 260 0.45 -25.25 14.42
N LEU A 261 0.23 -23.94 14.27
CA LEU A 261 1.30 -22.95 14.15
C LEU A 261 2.15 -22.89 15.42
N GLN A 262 1.53 -22.88 16.60
CA GLN A 262 2.24 -22.92 17.88
C GLN A 262 3.10 -24.18 18.01
N GLN A 263 2.55 -25.34 17.68
CA GLN A 263 3.30 -26.61 17.69
C GLN A 263 4.49 -26.55 16.73
N LYS A 264 4.30 -26.02 15.52
CA LYS A 264 5.37 -25.91 14.54
C LYS A 264 6.50 -24.98 14.98
N ILE A 265 6.17 -23.84 15.59
CA ILE A 265 7.15 -22.90 16.17
C ILE A 265 7.92 -23.53 17.33
N SER A 266 7.25 -24.35 18.15
CA SER A 266 7.90 -25.07 19.25
C SER A 266 8.72 -26.29 18.82
N SER A 267 8.55 -26.74 17.57
CA SER A 267 9.22 -27.93 17.04
C SER A 267 10.68 -27.63 16.65
N THR A 268 11.53 -28.66 16.67
CA THR A 268 12.94 -28.56 16.28
C THR A 268 13.13 -28.15 14.81
N GLU A 269 12.16 -28.44 13.95
CA GLU A 269 12.18 -28.03 12.52
C GLU A 269 11.85 -26.55 12.34
N GLY A 270 11.16 -25.93 13.30
CA GLY A 270 10.71 -24.55 13.24
C GLY A 270 9.71 -24.27 12.10
N PHE A 271 9.54 -22.99 11.79
CA PHE A 271 8.67 -22.51 10.71
C PHE A 271 9.53 -21.88 9.60
N SER A 272 9.30 -22.28 8.35
CA SER A 272 9.97 -21.72 7.18
C SER A 272 8.93 -21.31 6.16
N PHE A 273 9.09 -20.11 5.61
CA PHE A 273 8.23 -19.59 4.57
C PHE A 273 9.01 -18.64 3.67
N MET A 274 8.62 -18.60 2.40
CA MET A 274 9.26 -17.73 1.42
C MET A 274 8.69 -16.31 1.55
N ILE A 275 9.59 -15.35 1.66
CA ILE A 275 9.29 -13.92 1.62
C ILE A 275 9.65 -13.43 0.21
N PRO A 276 8.69 -12.86 -0.53
CA PRO A 276 9.00 -12.17 -1.78
C PRO A 276 10.03 -11.07 -1.55
N TYR A 277 10.99 -10.93 -2.46
CA TYR A 277 12.05 -9.93 -2.35
C TYR A 277 12.18 -9.16 -3.66
N CYS A 278 12.58 -7.88 -3.54
CA CYS A 278 12.79 -7.01 -4.69
C CYS A 278 14.06 -7.40 -5.46
N TYR A 279 13.95 -7.57 -6.78
CA TYR A 279 15.09 -7.75 -7.67
C TYR A 279 15.72 -6.38 -7.99
N GLN A 280 17.05 -6.26 -7.89
CA GLN A 280 17.75 -5.02 -8.25
C GLN A 280 17.54 -4.69 -9.74
N THR A 281 16.70 -3.72 -10.06
CA THR A 281 16.54 -3.21 -11.43
C THR A 281 17.62 -2.17 -11.72
N LYS A 282 18.76 -2.57 -12.29
CA LYS A 282 19.71 -1.62 -12.87
C LYS A 282 19.24 -1.24 -14.29
N HIS A 283 18.54 -0.12 -14.42
CA HIS A 283 18.29 0.46 -15.74
C HIS A 283 19.55 1.17 -16.23
N HIS A 284 20.20 0.62 -17.26
CA HIS A 284 21.20 1.35 -18.02
C HIS A 284 20.48 2.40 -18.88
N TYR A 285 20.66 3.67 -18.57
CA TYR A 285 20.20 4.75 -19.44
C TYR A 285 21.03 4.69 -20.74
N LYS A 286 20.41 4.31 -21.86
CA LYS A 286 20.98 4.58 -23.17
C LYS A 286 20.62 6.02 -23.51
N GLU A 287 21.63 6.88 -23.61
CA GLU A 287 21.41 8.23 -24.13
C GLU A 287 20.72 8.14 -25.50
N PRO A 288 19.73 9.00 -25.79
CA PRO A 288 19.16 9.06 -27.13
C PRO A 288 20.24 9.53 -28.10
N THR A 289 20.69 8.65 -28.98
CA THR A 289 21.50 9.03 -30.13
C THR A 289 20.68 9.95 -31.02
N ASN A 290 20.95 11.25 -30.95
CA ASN A 290 20.55 12.21 -31.98
C ASN A 290 21.17 11.78 -33.32
N GLN A 291 20.41 11.06 -34.14
CA GLN A 291 20.71 10.96 -35.57
C GLN A 291 19.88 12.01 -36.30
N LEU A 292 20.52 13.15 -36.51
CA LEU A 292 20.15 14.10 -37.56
C LEU A 292 20.47 13.44 -38.91
N HIS A 293 19.44 13.25 -39.73
CA HIS A 293 19.54 13.19 -41.18
C HIS A 293 18.47 14.13 -41.76
#